data_AF-A0A261D0X6-F1
#
_entry.id   AF-A0A261D0X6-F1
#
_cell.length_a   1.000
_cell.length_b   1.000
_cell.length_c   1.000
_cell.angle_alpha   90.00
_cell.angle_beta   90.00
_cell.angle_gamma   90.00
#
_symmetry.space_group_name_H-M   'P 1'
#
loop_
_entity.id
_entity.type
_entity.pdbx_description
1 polymer ?
#
loop_
_entity_poly.entity_id
_entity_poly.type
_entity_poly.pdbx_seq_one_letter_code
_entity_poly.pdbx_strand_id
1 'polypeptide(L)'
;MSTTPVDPAVPPKLVTRAYWLWMAAGVLLVLYGVAIIVVSLVASGVGFVIFGVFFAAIGAGLIVLARKAFPGDPRWRSALAVFTLMLVALGVLASLLVAQVAAAPLLFSLFALVGSMMVYRPSAEPWFAEK
;
A
#
# COMPACT_ATOMS: atom_id res chain seq x y z
N MET A 1 31.69 -14.52 4.39
CA MET A 1 30.81 -13.46 3.86
C MET A 1 31.21 -13.20 2.42
N SER A 2 30.37 -13.59 1.45
CA SER A 2 30.63 -13.33 0.04
C SER A 2 30.45 -11.84 -0.24
N THR A 3 31.53 -11.13 -0.56
CA THR A 3 31.54 -9.70 -0.91
C THR A 3 31.26 -9.51 -2.40
N THR A 4 30.18 -10.11 -2.90
CA THR A 4 29.74 -9.81 -4.27
C THR A 4 29.27 -8.36 -4.28
N PRO A 5 29.85 -7.48 -5.12
CA PRO A 5 29.39 -6.09 -5.21
C PRO A 5 27.90 -6.12 -5.59
N VAL A 6 27.06 -5.55 -4.74
CA VAL A 6 25.67 -5.33 -5.08
C VAL A 6 25.68 -4.28 -6.18
N ASP A 7 25.16 -4.60 -7.36
CA ASP A 7 25.02 -3.62 -8.43
C ASP A 7 23.93 -2.61 -8.01
N PRO A 8 24.27 -1.34 -7.75
CA PRO A 8 23.31 -0.32 -7.33
C PRO A 8 22.32 0.06 -8.44
N ALA A 9 22.50 -0.45 -9.66
CA ALA A 9 21.56 -0.28 -10.77
C ALA A 9 20.42 -1.31 -10.74
N VAL A 10 20.58 -2.47 -10.09
CA VAL A 10 19.59 -3.56 -10.12
C VAL A 10 18.85 -3.68 -8.78
N PRO A 11 17.53 -3.38 -8.73
CA PRO A 11 16.78 -3.47 -7.49
C PRO A 11 16.72 -4.91 -6.97
N PRO A 12 16.91 -5.15 -5.65
CA PRO A 12 16.80 -6.48 -5.08
C PRO A 12 15.44 -7.12 -5.39
N LYS A 13 15.43 -8.45 -5.61
CA LYS A 13 14.18 -9.21 -5.85
C LYS A 13 13.14 -8.98 -4.75
N LEU A 14 13.59 -8.76 -3.51
CA LEU A 14 12.73 -8.49 -2.36
C LEU A 14 12.01 -7.13 -2.49
N VAL A 15 12.73 -6.08 -2.90
CA VAL A 15 12.17 -4.74 -3.13
C VAL A 15 11.21 -4.76 -4.32
N THR A 16 11.53 -5.52 -5.37
CA THR A 16 10.64 -5.71 -6.52
C THR A 16 9.33 -6.40 -6.13
N ARG A 17 9.38 -7.44 -5.28
CA ARG A 17 8.17 -8.09 -4.75
C ARG A 17 7.35 -7.17 -3.86
N ALA A 18 8.01 -6.40 -3.00
CA ALA A 18 7.35 -5.40 -2.15
C ALA A 18 6.60 -4.36 -3.01
N TYR A 19 7.24 -3.88 -4.08
CA TYR A 19 6.61 -2.98 -5.04
C TYR A 19 5.33 -3.56 -5.63
N TRP A 20 5.37 -4.82 -6.09
CA TRP A 20 4.18 -5.47 -6.63
C TRP A 20 3.07 -5.66 -5.59
N LEU A 21 3.41 -5.95 -4.32
CA LEU A 21 2.43 -6.02 -3.24
C LEU A 21 1.75 -4.67 -3.00
N TRP A 22 2.51 -3.56 -2.96
CA TRP A 22 1.94 -2.23 -2.82
C TRP A 22 1.05 -1.85 -4.01
N MET A 23 1.50 -2.16 -5.22
CA MET A 23 0.73 -1.91 -6.45
C MET A 23 -0.57 -2.70 -6.47
N ALA A 24 -0.52 -4.00 -6.16
CA ALA A 24 -1.70 -4.85 -6.10
C ALA A 24 -2.70 -4.36 -5.04
N ALA A 25 -2.22 -4.06 -3.82
CA ALA A 25 -3.06 -3.52 -2.76
C ALA A 25 -3.70 -2.17 -3.14
N GLY A 26 -2.94 -1.28 -3.77
CA GLY A 26 -3.44 0.02 -4.22
C GLY A 26 -4.50 -0.13 -5.31
N VAL A 27 -4.29 -1.01 -6.28
CA VAL A 27 -5.28 -1.30 -7.33
C VAL A 27 -6.55 -1.90 -6.72
N LEU A 28 -6.42 -2.86 -5.78
CA LEU A 28 -7.58 -3.44 -5.09
C LEU A 28 -8.37 -2.39 -4.32
N LEU A 29 -7.71 -1.46 -3.63
CA LEU A 29 -8.36 -0.34 -2.95
C LEU A 29 -9.08 0.61 -3.90
N VAL A 30 -8.48 0.91 -5.06
CA VAL A 30 -9.13 1.71 -6.11
C VAL A 30 -10.38 1.01 -6.63
N LEU A 31 -10.27 -0.25 -7.03
CA LEU A 31 -11.39 -1.03 -7.55
C LEU A 31 -12.51 -1.16 -6.52
N TYR A 32 -12.15 -1.36 -5.25
CA TYR A 32 -13.11 -1.43 -4.16
C TYR A 32 -13.84 -0.10 -3.95
N GLY A 33 -13.11 1.02 -3.94
CA GLY A 33 -13.69 2.36 -3.84
C GLY A 33 -14.65 2.65 -4.99
N VAL A 34 -14.25 2.33 -6.23
CA VAL A 34 -15.10 2.48 -7.43
C VAL A 34 -16.35 1.61 -7.32
N ALA A 35 -16.22 0.35 -6.86
CA ALA A 35 -17.36 -0.53 -6.67
C ALA A 35 -18.38 0.05 -5.67
N ILE A 36 -17.91 0.60 -4.54
CA ILE A 36 -18.78 1.30 -3.58
C ILE A 36 -19.50 2.47 -4.24
N ILE A 37 -18.81 3.32 -5.00
CA ILE A 37 -19.42 4.46 -5.69
C ILE A 37 -20.55 3.97 -6.61
N VAL A 38 -20.26 2.98 -7.46
CA VAL A 38 -21.24 2.45 -8.43
C VAL A 38 -22.45 1.86 -7.71
N VAL A 39 -22.24 1.00 -6.71
CA VAL A 39 -23.33 0.40 -5.93
C VAL A 39 -24.16 1.45 -5.21
N SER A 40 -23.51 2.47 -4.65
CA SER A 40 -24.19 3.58 -3.97
C SER A 40 -25.15 4.29 -4.92
N LEU A 41 -24.60 4.77 -6.05
CA LEU A 41 -25.35 5.55 -7.03
C LEU A 41 -26.53 4.78 -7.63
N VAL A 42 -26.42 3.46 -7.77
CA VAL A 42 -27.47 2.63 -8.38
C VAL A 42 -28.51 2.15 -7.36
N ALA A 43 -28.10 1.77 -6.14
CA ALA A 43 -28.97 1.04 -5.21
C ALA A 43 -29.36 1.80 -3.94
N SER A 44 -28.61 2.82 -3.54
CA SER A 44 -28.75 3.43 -2.19
C SER A 44 -28.60 4.96 -2.17
N GLY A 45 -28.52 5.60 -3.33
CA GLY A 45 -28.34 7.05 -3.45
C GLY A 45 -26.90 7.50 -3.17
N VAL A 46 -26.72 8.73 -2.72
CA VAL A 46 -25.37 9.33 -2.58
C VAL A 46 -24.68 9.04 -1.23
N GLY A 47 -25.34 8.34 -0.30
CA GLY A 47 -24.91 8.23 1.10
C GLY A 47 -23.51 7.60 1.31
N PHE A 48 -23.15 6.59 0.52
CA PHE A 48 -21.85 5.90 0.67
C PHE A 48 -20.80 6.31 -0.38
N VAL A 49 -21.12 7.23 -1.28
CA VAL A 49 -20.20 7.69 -2.33
C VAL A 49 -18.91 8.26 -1.72
N ILE A 50 -19.02 8.99 -0.61
CA ILE A 50 -17.85 9.57 0.07
C ILE A 50 -16.83 8.51 0.52
N PHE A 51 -17.31 7.35 1.00
CA PHE A 51 -16.43 6.25 1.38
C PHE A 51 -15.75 5.62 0.16
N GLY A 52 -16.49 5.47 -0.93
CA GLY A 52 -15.93 4.97 -2.17
C GLY A 52 -14.85 5.89 -2.75
N VAL A 53 -15.08 7.20 -2.74
CA VAL A 53 -14.08 8.21 -3.13
C VAL A 53 -12.87 8.16 -2.20
N PHE A 54 -13.08 8.05 -0.89
CA PHE A 54 -12.02 7.94 0.10
C PHE A 54 -11.10 6.72 -0.15
N PHE A 55 -11.66 5.53 -0.33
CA PHE A 55 -10.86 4.33 -0.61
C PHE A 55 -10.15 4.41 -1.95
N ALA A 56 -10.80 4.96 -2.98
CA ALA A 56 -10.17 5.16 -4.28
C ALA A 56 -8.99 6.15 -4.20
N ALA A 57 -9.14 7.25 -3.48
CA ALA A 57 -8.07 8.22 -3.25
C ALA A 57 -6.90 7.61 -2.47
N ILE A 58 -7.18 6.82 -1.43
CA ILE A 58 -6.15 6.10 -0.67
C ILE A 58 -5.39 5.11 -1.55
N GLY A 59 -6.10 4.30 -2.34
CA GLY A 59 -5.46 3.33 -3.24
C GLY A 59 -4.57 4.01 -4.27
N ALA A 60 -5.03 5.14 -4.84
CA ALA A 60 -4.22 5.96 -5.73
C ALA A 60 -2.99 6.56 -5.02
N GLY A 61 -3.16 7.08 -3.80
CA GLY A 61 -2.07 7.57 -2.96
C GLY A 61 -1.02 6.50 -2.68
N LEU A 62 -1.45 5.27 -2.37
CA LEU A 62 -0.56 4.13 -2.16
C LEU A 62 0.28 3.83 -3.41
N ILE A 63 -0.35 3.81 -4.59
CA ILE A 63 0.33 3.59 -5.88
C ILE A 63 1.38 4.68 -6.14
N VAL A 64 1.02 5.95 -5.91
CA VAL A 64 1.93 7.08 -6.11
C VAL A 64 3.13 6.98 -5.16
N LEU A 65 2.89 6.70 -3.88
CA LEU A 65 3.96 6.55 -2.89
C LEU A 65 4.85 5.33 -3.19
N ALA A 66 4.27 4.20 -3.60
CA ALA A 66 5.02 3.01 -4.01
C ALA A 66 5.98 3.30 -5.17
N ARG A 67 5.52 4.03 -6.19
CA ARG A 67 6.34 4.46 -7.33
C ARG A 67 7.47 5.40 -6.90
N LYS A 68 7.27 6.23 -5.89
CA LYS A 68 8.31 7.13 -5.35
C LYS A 68 9.29 6.42 -4.40
N ALA A 69 8.86 5.36 -3.72
CA ALA A 69 9.73 4.56 -2.85
C ALA A 69 10.61 3.59 -3.64
N PHE A 70 10.14 3.09 -4.79
CA PHE A 70 10.86 2.10 -5.59
C PHE A 70 12.27 2.53 -6.07
N PRO A 71 12.53 3.79 -6.45
CA PRO A 71 13.86 4.27 -6.82
C PRO A 71 14.93 4.13 -5.74
N GLY A 72 14.56 3.92 -4.46
CA GLY A 72 15.50 3.72 -3.36
C GLY A 72 15.65 4.90 -2.38
N ASP A 73 14.81 5.94 -2.47
CA ASP A 73 14.88 7.08 -1.54
C ASP A 73 14.37 6.68 -0.13
N PRO A 74 15.22 6.81 0.92
CA PRO A 74 14.85 6.46 2.30
C PRO A 74 13.64 7.23 2.85
N ARG A 75 13.41 8.46 2.39
CA ARG A 75 12.31 9.32 2.87
C ARG A 75 10.97 8.76 2.43
N TRP A 76 10.86 8.38 1.15
CA TRP A 76 9.64 7.77 0.60
C TRP A 76 9.39 6.37 1.14
N ARG A 77 10.46 5.61 1.44
CA ARG A 77 10.36 4.31 2.13
C ARG A 77 9.65 4.43 3.48
N SER A 78 10.10 5.36 4.32
CA SER A 78 9.51 5.58 5.65
C SER A 78 8.10 6.16 5.58
N ALA A 79 7.85 7.12 4.69
CA ALA A 79 6.52 7.67 4.48
C ALA A 79 5.51 6.59 4.05
N LEU A 80 5.90 5.72 3.12
CA LEU A 80 5.06 4.61 2.65
C LEU A 80 4.78 3.60 3.76
N ALA A 81 5.78 3.24 4.58
CA ALA A 81 5.60 2.33 5.69
C ALA A 81 4.63 2.87 6.75
N VAL A 82 4.81 4.13 7.15
CA VAL A 82 3.89 4.82 8.07
C VAL A 82 2.48 4.89 7.49
N PHE A 83 2.35 5.19 6.19
CA PHE A 83 1.06 5.21 5.51
C PHE A 83 0.39 3.83 5.55
N THR A 84 1.11 2.74 5.22
CA THR A 84 0.55 1.38 5.30
C THR A 84 0.17 0.95 6.71
N LEU A 85 0.95 1.34 7.73
CA LEU A 85 0.62 1.10 9.13
C LEU A 85 -0.65 1.86 9.54
N MET A 86 -0.77 3.13 9.15
CA MET A 86 -1.95 3.93 9.41
C MET A 86 -3.19 3.32 8.76
N LEU A 87 -3.10 2.85 7.51
CA LEU A 87 -4.21 2.18 6.83
C LEU A 87 -4.65 0.91 7.56
N VAL A 88 -3.70 0.11 8.06
CA VAL A 88 -4.03 -1.08 8.86
C VAL A 88 -4.67 -0.67 10.19
N ALA A 89 -4.12 0.30 10.92
CA ALA A 89 -4.66 0.76 12.19
C ALA A 89 -6.09 1.32 12.04
N LEU A 90 -6.31 2.21 11.08
CA LEU A 90 -7.64 2.75 10.76
C LEU A 90 -8.57 1.66 10.23
N GLY A 91 -8.08 0.73 9.42
CA GLY A 91 -8.84 -0.41 8.91
C GLY A 91 -9.32 -1.35 10.01
N VAL A 92 -8.50 -1.61 11.03
CA VAL A 92 -8.89 -2.39 12.22
C VAL A 92 -10.00 -1.66 12.97
N LEU A 93 -9.82 -0.38 13.31
CA LEU A 93 -10.85 0.40 14.01
C LEU A 93 -12.16 0.48 13.20
N ALA A 94 -12.07 0.75 11.89
CA ALA A 94 -13.23 0.80 11.02
C ALA A 94 -13.94 -0.55 10.90
N SER A 95 -13.19 -1.67 10.93
CA SER A 95 -13.77 -3.02 10.91
C SER A 95 -14.57 -3.34 12.18
N LEU A 96 -14.23 -2.73 13.32
CA LEU A 96 -15.02 -2.87 14.56
C LEU A 96 -16.33 -2.09 14.51
N LEU A 97 -16.38 -0.99 13.76
CA LEU A 97 -17.56 -0.11 13.66
C LEU A 97 -18.49 -0.49 12.49
N VAL A 98 -17.91 -0.83 11.34
CA VAL A 98 -18.61 -1.07 10.08
C VAL A 98 -17.95 -2.20 9.29
N ALA A 99 -17.95 -3.40 9.88
CA ALA A 99 -17.24 -4.59 9.37
C ALA A 99 -17.51 -4.87 7.87
N GLN A 100 -18.77 -4.78 7.44
CA GLN A 100 -19.20 -5.08 6.07
C GLN A 100 -18.54 -4.19 5.00
N VAL A 101 -18.08 -2.98 5.35
CA VAL A 101 -17.42 -2.05 4.43
C VAL A 101 -15.90 -2.01 4.64
N ALA A 102 -15.42 -2.25 5.86
CA ALA A 102 -14.01 -2.02 6.21
C ALA A 102 -13.12 -3.27 6.16
N ALA A 103 -13.70 -4.48 6.21
CA ALA A 103 -12.92 -5.72 6.26
C ALA A 103 -12.06 -5.95 5.01
N ALA A 104 -12.60 -5.71 3.82
CA ALA A 104 -11.86 -5.87 2.56
C ALA A 104 -10.70 -4.85 2.42
N PRO A 105 -10.91 -3.52 2.62
CA PRO A 105 -9.83 -2.55 2.68
C PRO A 105 -8.73 -2.88 3.69
N LEU A 106 -9.09 -3.42 4.86
CA LEU A 106 -8.12 -3.88 5.85
C LEU A 106 -7.24 -5.01 5.29
N LEU A 107 -7.84 -6.02 4.66
CA LEU A 107 -7.09 -7.11 4.03
C LEU A 107 -6.12 -6.59 2.96
N PHE A 108 -6.55 -5.65 2.12
CA PHE A 108 -5.68 -5.03 1.10
C PHE A 108 -4.53 -4.25 1.74
N SER A 109 -4.81 -3.54 2.83
CA SER A 109 -3.81 -2.78 3.58
C SER A 109 -2.78 -3.69 4.25
N LEU A 110 -3.17 -4.90 4.68
CA LEU A 110 -2.24 -5.90 5.20
C LEU A 110 -1.24 -6.37 4.14
N PHE A 111 -1.68 -6.59 2.88
CA PHE A 111 -0.74 -6.89 1.79
C PHE A 111 0.27 -5.75 1.57
N ALA A 112 -0.19 -4.50 1.64
CA ALA A 112 0.70 -3.35 1.53
C ALA A 112 1.69 -3.29 2.71
N LEU A 113 1.24 -3.57 3.93
CA LEU A 113 2.09 -3.61 5.12
C LEU A 113 3.16 -4.71 5.01
N VAL A 114 2.82 -5.89 4.49
CA VAL A 114 3.81 -6.95 4.24
C VAL A 114 4.89 -6.46 3.27
N GLY A 115 4.52 -5.74 2.20
CA GLY A 115 5.47 -5.10 1.31
C GLY A 115 6.40 -4.12 2.05
N SER A 116 5.85 -3.32 2.96
CA SER A 116 6.62 -2.40 3.81
C SER A 116 7.61 -3.15 4.70
N MET A 117 7.19 -4.22 5.36
CA MET A 117 8.08 -5.04 6.20
C MET A 117 9.23 -5.68 5.40
N MET A 118 8.98 -6.13 4.17
CA MET A 118 10.01 -6.72 3.30
C MET A 118 11.15 -5.75 3.00
N VAL A 119 10.85 -4.46 2.90
CA VAL A 119 11.79 -3.40 2.54
C VAL A 119 12.68 -2.93 3.71
N TYR A 120 12.31 -3.27 4.94
CA TYR A 120 13.14 -3.08 6.14
C TYR A 120 13.96 -4.32 6.53
N ARG A 121 13.89 -5.41 5.73
CA ARG A 121 14.72 -6.59 6.00
C ARG A 121 16.21 -6.23 5.79
N PRO A 122 17.15 -6.75 6.59
CA PRO A 122 18.58 -6.44 6.46
C PRO A 122 19.16 -6.65 5.05
N SER A 123 18.62 -7.63 4.31
CA SER A 123 19.01 -7.90 2.92
C SER A 123 18.66 -6.78 1.92
N ALA A 124 17.79 -5.84 2.29
CA ALA A 124 17.37 -4.72 1.46
C ALA A 124 17.98 -3.38 1.90
N GLU A 125 18.61 -3.29 3.07
CA GLU A 125 19.18 -2.03 3.58
C GLU A 125 20.23 -1.39 2.67
N PRO A 126 21.20 -2.14 2.10
CA PRO A 126 22.23 -1.54 1.25
C PRO A 126 21.66 -0.76 0.05
N TRP A 127 20.55 -1.25 -0.52
CA TRP A 127 19.87 -0.62 -1.66
C TRP A 127 19.35 0.79 -1.37
N PHE A 128 18.94 1.05 -0.12
CA PHE A 128 18.46 2.37 0.31
C PHE A 128 19.56 3.21 0.96
N ALA A 129 20.69 2.62 1.34
CA ALA A 129 21.81 3.34 1.95
C ALA A 129 22.80 3.91 0.91
N GLU A 130 22.87 3.29 -0.27
CA GLU A 130 23.77 3.70 -1.36
C GLU A 130 23.19 4.81 -2.27
N LYS A 131 21.99 5.32 -1.98
CA LYS A 131 21.31 6.38 -2.75
C LYS A 131 20.87 7.54 -1.87
#